data_AF-A0A3N6N9L9-F1
#
_entry.id   AF-A0A3N6N9L9-F1
#
_cell.length_a   1.000
_cell.length_b   1.000
_cell.length_c   1.000
_cell.angle_alpha   90.00
_cell.angle_beta   90.00
_cell.angle_gamma   90.00
#
_symmetry.space_group_name_H-M   'P 1'
#
loop_
_entity.id
_entity.type
_entity.pdbx_description
1 polymer ?
#
loop_
_entity_poly.entity_id
_entity_poly.type
_entity_poly.pdbx_seq_one_letter_code
_entity_poly.pdbx_strand_id
1 'polypeptide(L)' 'MPISRLIANIDLTREQEHVLELAFNHALRKLDLVGRSDPLCDLVAKRMIEIHMRGVTDAVALAEMTVREIKVAKD' A
#
# COMPACT_ATOMS: atom_id res chain seq x y z
N MET A 1 -8.78 2.73 7.31
CA MET A 1 -7.81 3.53 6.53
C MET A 1 -8.20 3.51 5.05
N PRO A 2 -7.63 4.35 4.16
CA PRO A 2 -7.93 4.31 2.72
C PRO A 2 -7.77 2.90 2.12
N ILE A 3 -6.70 2.20 2.49
CA ILE A 3 -6.46 0.82 2.06
C ILE A 3 -7.51 -0.18 2.57
N SER A 4 -8.01 -0.02 3.81
CA SER A 4 -9.01 -0.93 4.41
C SER A 4 -10.30 -1.01 3.57
N ARG A 5 -10.71 0.09 2.92
CA ARG A 5 -11.87 0.11 2.03
C ARG A 5 -11.61 -0.61 0.70
N LEU A 6 -10.37 -0.58 0.22
CA LEU A 6 -9.98 -1.22 -1.05
C LEU A 6 -9.80 -2.72 -0.89
N ILE A 7 -9.26 -3.16 0.25
CA ILE A 7 -9.05 -4.58 0.55
C ILE A 7 -10.33 -5.30 0.99
N ALA A 8 -11.36 -4.57 1.44
CA ALA A 8 -12.65 -5.15 1.86
C ALA A 8 -13.38 -5.96 0.77
N ASN A 9 -13.03 -5.75 -0.51
CA ASN A 9 -13.58 -6.48 -1.65
C ASN A 9 -12.64 -7.59 -2.17
N ILE A 10 -11.54 -7.87 -1.46
CA ILE A 10 -10.54 -8.88 -1.82
C ILE A 10 -10.62 -10.00 -0.79
N ASP A 11 -10.56 -11.25 -1.24
CA ASP A 11 -10.53 -12.41 -0.35
C ASP A 11 -9.12 -12.54 0.25
N LEU A 12 -8.91 -11.87 1.39
CA LEU A 12 -7.66 -11.86 2.15
C LEU A 12 -7.88 -12.45 3.53
N THR A 13 -6.85 -13.12 4.05
CA THR A 13 -6.83 -13.49 5.46
C THR A 13 -6.59 -12.26 6.32
N ARG A 14 -7.02 -12.31 7.59
CA ARG A 14 -6.75 -11.22 8.55
C ARG A 14 -5.26 -10.88 8.69
N GLU A 15 -4.38 -11.86 8.50
CA GLU A 15 -2.94 -11.65 8.52
C GLU A 15 -2.48 -10.83 7.33
N GLN A 16 -2.96 -11.15 6.12
CA GLN A 16 -2.65 -10.40 4.91
C GLN A 16 -3.19 -8.97 4.97
N GLU A 17 -4.41 -8.79 5.49
CA GLU A 17 -4.96 -7.46 5.75
C GLU A 17 -4.05 -6.66 6.67
N HIS A 18 -3.60 -7.25 7.77
CA HIS A 18 -2.72 -6.58 8.73
C HIS A 18 -1.37 -6.19 8.11
N VAL A 19 -0.77 -7.10 7.32
CA VAL A 19 0.47 -6.83 6.57
C VAL A 19 0.29 -5.64 5.62
N LEU A 20 -0.81 -5.61 4.86
CA LEU A 20 -1.10 -4.51 3.93
C LEU A 20 -1.30 -3.19 4.67
N GLU A 21 -2.00 -3.19 5.81
CA GLU A 21 -2.20 -1.98 6.61
C GLU A 21 -0.89 -1.43 7.19
N LEU A 22 0.00 -2.31 7.67
CA LEU A 22 1.33 -1.92 8.15
C LEU A 22 2.20 -1.37 7.02
N ALA A 23 2.28 -2.09 5.90
CA ALA A 23 3.04 -1.69 4.73
C ALA A 23 2.57 -0.32 4.20
N PHE A 24 1.25 -0.12 4.14
CA PHE A 24 0.63 1.11 3.66
C PHE A 24 1.01 2.31 4.53
N ASN A 25 0.90 2.17 5.85
CA ASN A 25 1.34 3.20 6.79
C ASN A 25 2.82 3.55 6.64
N HIS A 26 3.67 2.54 6.41
CA HIS A 26 5.10 2.74 6.22
C HIS A 26 5.40 3.48 4.91
N ALA A 27 4.71 3.11 3.81
CA ALA A 27 4.84 3.76 2.52
C ALA A 27 4.39 5.24 2.56
N LEU A 28 3.25 5.53 3.20
CA LEU A 28 2.77 6.92 3.35
C LEU A 28 3.77 7.80 4.08
N ARG A 29 4.36 7.32 5.18
CA ARG A 29 5.42 8.04 5.90
C ARG A 29 6.66 8.29 5.04
N LYS A 30 7.08 7.31 4.25
CA LYS A 30 8.23 7.43 3.33
C LYS A 30 7.98 8.40 2.15
N LEU A 31 6.72 8.63 1.81
CA LEU A 31 6.29 9.56 0.74
C LEU A 31 5.91 10.94 1.29
N ASP A 32 6.02 11.16 2.60
CA ASP A 32 5.55 12.37 3.31
C ASP A 32 4.04 12.65 3.09
N LEU A 33 3.27 11.60 2.82
CA LEU A 33 1.83 11.64 2.61
C LEU A 33 1.12 11.45 3.95
N VAL A 34 1.29 12.44 4.83
CA VAL A 34 0.68 12.45 6.16
C VAL A 34 -0.84 12.68 6.08
N GLY A 35 -1.32 13.27 4.98
CA GLY A 35 -2.73 13.54 4.69
C GLY A 35 -3.47 12.32 4.14
N ARG A 36 -4.33 11.70 4.96
CA ARG A 36 -5.09 10.47 4.64
C ARG A 36 -6.24 10.66 3.64
N SER A 37 -6.44 11.88 3.17
CA SER A 37 -7.50 12.28 2.22
C SER A 37 -6.96 12.63 0.83
N ASP A 38 -5.65 12.47 0.62
CA ASP A 38 -5.02 12.75 -0.66
C ASP A 38 -5.38 11.64 -1.67
N PRO A 39 -5.82 11.96 -2.91
CA PRO A 39 -5.98 10.98 -3.98
C PRO A 39 -4.76 10.08 -4.20
N LEU A 40 -3.56 10.56 -3.84
CA LEU A 40 -2.33 9.80 -3.88
C LEU A 40 -2.31 8.64 -2.88
N CYS A 41 -3.03 8.73 -1.76
CA CYS A 41 -3.21 7.60 -0.83
C CYS A 41 -3.94 6.43 -1.50
N ASP A 42 -4.95 6.71 -2.33
CA ASP A 42 -5.67 5.66 -3.06
C ASP A 42 -4.78 5.02 -4.13
N LEU A 43 -3.91 5.80 -4.80
CA LEU A 43 -2.93 5.28 -5.75
C LEU A 43 -1.91 4.35 -5.07
N VAL A 44 -1.36 4.77 -3.92
CA VAL A 44 -0.44 3.96 -3.11
C VAL A 44 -1.10 2.65 -2.70
N ALA A 45 -2.36 2.69 -2.25
CA ALA A 45 -3.08 1.50 -1.83
C ALA A 45 -3.31 0.52 -2.99
N LYS A 46 -3.72 1.02 -4.17
CA LYS A 46 -3.92 0.19 -5.36
C LYS A 46 -2.62 -0.50 -5.79
N ARG A 47 -1.51 0.25 -5.89
CA ARG A 47 -0.21 -0.36 -6.26
C ARG A 47 0.28 -1.37 -5.24
N MET A 48 0.08 -1.09 -3.95
CA MET A 48 0.46 -2.04 -2.90
C MET A 48 -0.31 -3.36 -3.01
N ILE A 49 -1.61 -3.31 -3.28
CA ILE A 49 -2.45 -4.51 -3.50
C ILE A 49 -1.93 -5.29 -4.71
N GLU A 50 -1.60 -4.63 -5.82
CA GLU A 50 -1.08 -5.31 -7.01
C GLU A 50 0.27 -5.99 -6.75
N ILE A 51 1.18 -5.33 -6.02
CA ILE A 51 2.46 -5.94 -5.61
C ILE A 51 2.21 -7.15 -4.70
N HIS A 52 1.24 -7.06 -3.79
CA HIS A 52 0.85 -8.19 -2.94
C HIS A 52 0.29 -9.37 -3.74
N MET A 53 -0.57 -9.09 -4.73
CA MET A 53 -1.13 -10.12 -5.63
C MET A 53 -0.06 -10.82 -6.49
N ARG A 54 1.11 -10.19 -6.69
CA ARG A 54 2.27 -10.80 -7.35
C ARG A 54 3.05 -11.76 -6.43
N GLY A 55 2.61 -11.93 -5.18
CA GLY A 55 3.17 -12.88 -4.21
C GLY A 55 4.09 -12.27 -3.16
N VAL A 56 4.19 -10.93 -3.08
CA VAL A 56 5.00 -10.27 -2.04
C VAL A 56 4.19 -10.18 -0.75
N THR A 57 4.66 -10.83 0.30
CA THR A 57 3.96 -10.92 1.60
C THR A 57 4.70 -10.25 2.76
N ASP A 58 5.94 -9.81 2.55
CA ASP A 58 6.67 -9.04 3.57
C ASP A 58 6.23 -7.56 3.55
N ALA A 59 5.88 -7.04 4.72
CA ALA A 59 5.34 -5.69 4.85
C ALA A 59 6.38 -4.60 4.48
N VAL A 60 7.66 -4.82 4.79
CA VAL A 60 8.73 -3.87 4.50
C VAL A 60 9.01 -3.85 3.00
N ALA A 61 9.13 -5.02 2.39
CA ALA A 61 9.32 -5.17 0.95
C ALA A 61 8.15 -4.55 0.17
N LEU A 62 6.90 -4.81 0.58
CA LEU A 62 5.71 -4.18 -0.01
C LEU A 62 5.79 -2.66 0.02
N ALA A 63 6.14 -2.08 1.18
CA ALA A 63 6.25 -0.64 1.33
C ALA A 63 7.36 -0.06 0.44
N GLU A 64 8.53 -0.68 0.41
CA GLU A 64 9.67 -0.20 -0.40
C GLU A 64 9.41 -0.29 -1.90
N MET A 65 8.86 -1.40 -2.36
CA MET A 65 8.48 -1.59 -3.75
C MET A 65 7.41 -0.57 -4.16
N THR A 66 6.38 -0.38 -3.33
CA THR A 66 5.32 0.60 -3.61
C THR A 66 5.89 2.02 -3.69
N VAL A 67 6.73 2.43 -2.73
CA VAL A 67 7.38 3.75 -2.74
C VAL A 67 8.22 3.95 -4.00
N ARG A 68 8.97 2.93 -4.41
CA ARG A 68 9.79 2.97 -5.62
C ARG A 68 8.94 3.13 -6.88
N GLU A 69 7.88 2.33 -7.04
CA GLU A 69 7.00 2.41 -8.20
C GLU A 69 6.28 3.76 -8.29
N ILE A 70 5.83 4.31 -7.15
CA ILE A 70 5.17 5.62 -7.10
C ILE A 70 6.14 6.76 -7.43
N LYS A 71 7.41 6.68 -7.00
CA LYS A 71 8.42 7.69 -7.34
C LYS A 71 8.80 7.66 -8.82
N VAL A 72 8.97 6.46 -9.40
CA VAL A 72 9.28 6.32 -10.84
C VAL A 72 8.15 6.82 -11.72
N ALA A 73 6.90 6.73 -11.29
CA ALA A 73 5.76 7.26 -12.03
C ALA A 73 5.64 8.80 -12.00
N LYS A 74 6.49 9.51 -11.25
CA LYS A 74 6.51 10.98 -11.15
C LYS A 74 7.58 11.66 -12.02
N ASP A 75 8.51 10.90 -12.60
CA ASP A 75 9.51 11.36 -13.58
C ASP A 75 9.02 11.13 -15.01
#